data_AF-A0A080LSN1-F1
#
_entry.id   AF-A0A080LSN1-F1
#
_cell.length_a   1.000
_cell.length_b   1.000
_cell.length_c   1.000
_cell.angle_alpha   90.00
_cell.angle_beta   90.00
_cell.angle_gamma   90.00
#
_symmetry.space_group_name_H-M   'P 1'
#
loop_
_entity.id
_entity.type
_entity.pdbx_description
1 polymer ?
#
loop_
_entity_poly.entity_id
_entity_poly.type
_entity_poly.pdbx_seq_one_letter_code
_entity_poly.pdbx_strand_id
1 'polypeptide(L)'
;MSELTKLAFDHAAIIQAAVERLRNKSAYSVLPAYLLPQTFTLAELQKIYEQVLGSPLDKSSFRRKIKELDLLDQVTGSFQVGNQRPAQIYRLKKMVTFDRTLSQSAPRKAARSGQ
;
A
#
# COMPACT_ATOMS: atom_id res chain seq x y z
N MET A 1 -8.45 -17.53 -0.40
CA MET A 1 -8.41 -16.99 -1.77
C MET A 1 -9.85 -16.97 -2.25
N SER A 2 -10.44 -15.79 -2.44
CA SER A 2 -11.82 -15.67 -2.88
C SER A 2 -12.02 -16.38 -4.21
N GLU A 3 -13.08 -17.17 -4.30
CA GLU A 3 -13.51 -17.85 -5.52
C GLU A 3 -13.78 -16.85 -6.63
N LEU A 4 -12.78 -16.63 -7.49
CA LEU A 4 -13.02 -16.06 -8.79
C LEU A 4 -13.67 -17.16 -9.63
N THR A 5 -15.00 -17.09 -9.75
CA THR A 5 -15.77 -17.87 -10.73
C THR A 5 -15.09 -17.75 -12.10
N LYS A 6 -15.11 -18.81 -12.92
CA LYS A 6 -14.47 -18.85 -14.25
C LYS A 6 -14.70 -17.54 -15.01
N LEU A 7 -13.66 -16.71 -15.07
CA LEU A 7 -13.71 -15.45 -15.80
C LEU A 7 -13.61 -15.74 -17.30
N ALA A 8 -14.28 -14.94 -18.11
CA ALA A 8 -14.19 -15.07 -19.56
C ALA A 8 -12.75 -14.81 -20.05
N PHE A 9 -12.37 -15.49 -21.14
CA PHE A 9 -11.08 -15.33 -21.81
C PHE A 9 -9.87 -15.48 -20.85
N ASP A 10 -8.92 -14.56 -20.92
CA ASP A 10 -7.68 -14.52 -20.14
C ASP A 10 -7.75 -13.53 -18.97
N HIS A 11 -8.95 -13.08 -18.58
CA HIS A 11 -9.14 -12.10 -17.50
C HIS A 11 -8.51 -12.55 -16.17
N ALA A 12 -8.47 -13.87 -15.89
CA ALA A 12 -7.77 -14.40 -14.72
C ALA A 12 -6.27 -14.07 -14.75
N ALA A 13 -5.62 -14.23 -15.91
CA ALA A 13 -4.21 -13.90 -16.09
C ALA A 13 -3.96 -12.39 -16.00
N ILE A 14 -4.86 -11.57 -16.55
CA ILE A 14 -4.77 -10.10 -16.46
C ILE A 14 -4.86 -9.64 -15.00
N ILE A 15 -5.83 -10.15 -14.24
CA ILE A 15 -6.00 -9.82 -12.82
C ILE A 15 -4.77 -10.27 -12.02
N GLN A 16 -4.28 -11.49 -12.26
CA GLN A 16 -3.09 -11.98 -11.58
C GLN A 16 -1.87 -11.09 -11.86
N ALA A 17 -1.62 -10.74 -13.12
CA ALA A 17 -0.54 -9.85 -13.50
C ALA A 17 -0.68 -8.45 -12.89
N ALA A 18 -1.91 -7.91 -12.81
CA ALA A 18 -2.18 -6.62 -12.19
C ALA A 18 -1.90 -6.65 -10.67
N VAL A 19 -2.32 -7.71 -9.98
CA VAL A 19 -2.06 -7.89 -8.54
C VAL A 19 -0.56 -8.05 -8.28
N GLU A 20 0.15 -8.86 -9.06
CA GLU A 20 1.61 -9.01 -8.95
C GLU A 20 2.34 -7.69 -9.18
N ARG A 21 1.95 -6.93 -10.21
CA ARG A 21 2.52 -5.61 -10.50
C ARG A 21 2.26 -4.62 -9.36
N LEU A 22 1.05 -4.62 -8.79
CA LEU A 22 0.71 -3.78 -7.65
C LEU A 22 1.57 -4.16 -6.44
N ARG A 23 1.69 -5.45 -6.11
CA ARG A 23 2.52 -5.95 -5.00
C ARG A 23 3.98 -5.53 -5.13
N ASN A 24 4.58 -5.73 -6.30
CA ASN A 24 5.97 -5.38 -6.57
C ASN A 24 6.26 -3.89 -6.38
N LYS A 25 5.27 -3.02 -6.62
CA LYS A 25 5.40 -1.57 -6.43
C LYS A 25 4.95 -1.08 -5.06
N SER A 26 4.20 -1.88 -4.31
CA SER A 26 3.57 -1.47 -3.04
C SER A 26 4.48 -1.59 -1.83
N ALA A 27 5.50 -2.46 -1.87
CA ALA A 27 6.42 -2.66 -0.75
C ALA A 27 7.10 -1.37 -0.26
N TYR A 28 7.19 -0.35 -1.12
CA TYR A 28 7.82 0.94 -0.81
C TYR A 28 7.05 2.15 -1.34
N SER A 29 5.75 2.02 -1.66
CA SER A 29 4.97 3.14 -2.20
C SER A 29 3.70 3.43 -1.43
N VAL A 30 3.17 4.62 -1.69
CA VAL A 30 1.87 5.13 -1.22
C VAL A 30 0.68 4.49 -1.97
N LEU A 31 0.93 3.61 -2.95
CA LEU A 31 -0.12 3.06 -3.82
C LEU A 31 -1.28 2.38 -3.07
N PRO A 32 -1.06 1.53 -2.06
CA PRO A 32 -2.17 0.90 -1.35
C PRO A 32 -3.09 1.91 -0.68
N ALA A 33 -2.56 3.08 -0.27
CA ALA A 33 -3.37 4.11 0.36
C ALA A 33 -4.42 4.71 -0.60
N TYR A 34 -4.19 4.68 -1.91
CA TYR A 34 -5.16 5.14 -2.92
C TYR A 34 -6.33 4.16 -3.12
N LEU A 35 -6.27 2.97 -2.54
CA LEU A 35 -7.40 2.02 -2.55
C LEU A 35 -8.44 2.34 -1.47
N LEU A 36 -8.14 3.29 -0.56
CA LEU A 36 -9.05 3.75 0.48
C LEU A 36 -9.92 4.90 0.01
N PRO A 37 -11.06 5.15 0.68
CA PRO A 37 -11.82 6.39 0.53
C PRO A 37 -10.97 7.63 0.83
N GLN A 38 -11.46 8.83 0.50
CA GLN A 38 -10.72 10.09 0.71
C GLN A 38 -10.32 10.37 2.17
N THR A 39 -11.01 9.75 3.12
CA THR A 39 -10.74 9.85 4.56
C THR A 39 -10.82 8.47 5.18
N PHE A 40 -9.86 8.14 6.03
CA PHE A 40 -9.73 6.81 6.62
C PHE A 40 -9.01 6.87 7.96
N THR A 41 -9.08 5.79 8.71
CA THR A 41 -8.29 5.60 9.93
C THR A 41 -6.94 4.94 9.64
N LEU A 42 -6.00 5.10 10.57
CA LEU A 42 -4.69 4.45 10.48
C LEU A 42 -4.79 2.92 10.52
N ALA A 43 -5.84 2.37 11.12
CA ALA A 43 -6.10 0.93 11.16
C ALA A 43 -6.57 0.40 9.79
N GLU A 44 -7.48 1.13 9.12
CA GLU A 44 -7.90 0.81 7.76
C GLU A 44 -6.73 0.90 6.78
N LEU A 45 -5.86 1.91 6.95
CA LEU A 45 -4.64 2.02 6.18
C LEU A 45 -3.74 0.80 6.36
N GLN A 46 -3.44 0.41 7.60
CA GLN A 46 -2.64 -0.79 7.86
C GLN A 46 -3.26 -2.04 7.23
N LYS A 47 -4.58 -2.23 7.38
CA LYS A 47 -5.29 -3.39 6.85
C LYS A 47 -5.15 -3.48 5.33
N ILE A 48 -5.28 -2.37 4.60
CA ILE A 48 -5.10 -2.39 3.14
C ILE A 48 -3.67 -2.75 2.74
N TYR A 49 -2.66 -2.22 3.44
CA TYR A 49 -1.26 -2.61 3.19
C TYR A 49 -1.04 -4.11 3.41
N GLU A 50 -1.57 -4.67 4.50
CA GLU A 50 -1.49 -6.11 4.78
C GLU A 50 -2.20 -6.95 3.71
N GLN A 51 -3.37 -6.52 3.23
CA GLN A 51 -4.10 -7.22 2.17
C GLN A 51 -3.35 -7.19 0.83
N VAL A 52 -2.75 -6.05 0.48
CA VAL A 52 -1.95 -5.93 -0.75
C VAL A 52 -0.70 -6.80 -0.65
N LEU A 53 0.06 -6.70 0.45
CA LEU A 53 1.30 -7.44 0.66
C LEU A 53 1.07 -8.94 0.89
N GLY A 54 -0.12 -9.33 1.36
CA GLY A 54 -0.44 -10.71 1.70
C GLY A 54 0.20 -11.19 3.00
N SER A 55 0.68 -10.28 3.85
CA SER A 55 1.33 -10.58 5.13
C SER A 55 0.95 -9.54 6.20
N PRO A 56 0.91 -9.94 7.48
CA PRO A 56 0.65 -9.02 8.58
C PRO A 56 1.81 -8.03 8.77
N LEU A 57 1.49 -6.82 9.24
CA LEU A 57 2.48 -5.79 9.54
C LEU A 57 2.52 -5.50 11.04
N ASP A 58 3.72 -5.27 11.57
CA ASP A 58 3.85 -4.78 12.94
C ASP A 58 3.28 -3.36 13.06
N LYS A 59 2.35 -3.19 14.00
CA LYS A 59 1.63 -1.93 14.22
C LYS A 59 2.56 -0.79 14.59
N SER A 60 3.58 -1.02 15.41
CA SER A 60 4.49 0.03 15.87
C SER A 60 5.37 0.52 14.73
N SER A 61 5.98 -0.42 14.01
CA SER A 61 6.84 -0.18 12.86
C SER A 61 6.08 0.51 11.73
N PHE A 62 4.85 0.08 11.45
CA PHE A 62 3.99 0.70 10.45
C PHE A 62 3.69 2.16 10.79
N ARG A 63 3.25 2.44 12.02
CA ARG A 63 2.94 3.79 12.49
C ARG A 63 4.17 4.70 12.44
N ARG A 64 5.32 4.19 12.86
CA ARG A 64 6.59 4.92 12.77
C ARG A 64 6.90 5.28 11.32
N LYS A 65 6.79 4.31 10.40
CA LYS A 65 7.09 4.52 8.97
C LYS A 65 6.16 5.53 8.31
N ILE A 66 4.85 5.44 8.56
CA ILE A 66 3.86 6.39 8.03
C ILE A 66 4.15 7.82 8.52
N LYS A 67 4.55 7.96 9.79
CA LYS A 67 4.93 9.26 10.38
C LYS A 67 6.23 9.80 9.77
N GLU A 68 7.25 8.96 9.60
CA GLU A 68 8.52 9.33 8.97
C GLU A 68 8.33 9.84 7.53
N LEU A 69 7.41 9.23 6.79
CA LEU A 69 7.10 9.60 5.41
C LEU A 69 6.18 10.83 5.30
N ASP A 70 5.68 11.36 6.42
CA ASP A 70 4.78 12.52 6.49
C ASP A 70 3.58 12.45 5.53
N LEU A 71 3.01 11.25 5.36
CA LEU A 71 2.04 10.95 4.30
C LEU A 71 0.61 11.42 4.57
N LEU A 72 0.28 11.73 5.83
CA LEU A 72 -1.09 11.91 6.26
C LEU A 72 -1.31 13.28 6.89
N ASP A 73 -2.39 13.95 6.49
CA ASP A 73 -2.97 15.08 7.20
C ASP A 73 -4.05 14.57 8.15
N GLN A 74 -4.05 15.06 9.39
CA GLN A 74 -5.14 14.83 10.33
C GLN A 74 -6.35 15.66 9.93
N VAL A 75 -7.53 15.05 9.90
CA VAL A 75 -8.78 15.79 9.74
C VAL A 75 -9.21 16.26 11.13
N THR A 76 -8.88 17.51 11.47
CA THR A 76 -9.14 18.09 12.80
C THR A 76 -10.61 17.97 13.19
N GLY A 77 -10.86 17.54 14.43
CA GLY A 77 -12.21 17.34 14.97
C GLY A 77 -12.96 16.12 14.42
N SER A 78 -12.35 15.34 13.51
CA SER A 78 -12.97 14.15 12.93
C SER A 78 -12.43 12.87 13.54
N PHE A 79 -13.31 12.10 14.15
CA PHE A 79 -13.03 10.79 14.72
C PHE A 79 -14.06 9.78 14.25
N GLN A 80 -13.61 8.57 13.93
CA GLN A 80 -14.50 7.44 13.74
C GLN A 80 -14.84 6.86 15.10
N VAL A 81 -16.12 6.97 15.46
CA VAL A 81 -16.66 6.36 16.68
C VAL A 81 -17.09 4.94 16.34
N GLY A 82 -16.62 3.98 17.14
CA GLY A 82 -17.03 2.58 17.08
C GLY A 82 -17.09 2.00 18.49
N ASN A 83 -17.09 0.68 18.63
CA ASN A 83 -17.14 0.00 19.93
C ASN A 83 -15.89 0.21 20.81
N GLN A 84 -14.84 0.85 20.30
CA GLN A 84 -13.59 1.12 21.02
C GLN A 84 -13.29 2.63 21.05
N ARG A 85 -12.11 2.98 21.60
CA ARG A 85 -11.60 4.36 21.62
C ARG A 85 -11.73 5.02 20.23
N PRO A 86 -12.26 6.26 20.14
CA PRO A 86 -12.43 6.95 18.87
C PRO A 86 -11.13 6.99 18.07
N ALA A 87 -11.20 6.60 16.80
CA ALA A 87 -10.05 6.58 15.92
C ALA A 87 -9.93 7.90 15.16
N GLN A 88 -8.77 8.54 15.21
CA GLN A 88 -8.48 9.75 14.45
C GLN A 88 -8.66 9.48 12.95
N ILE A 89 -9.37 10.38 12.26
CA ILE A 89 -9.49 10.36 10.80
C ILE A 89 -8.30 11.11 10.17
N TYR A 90 -7.79 10.52 9.09
CA TYR A 90 -6.71 11.05 8.28
C TYR A 90 -7.14 11.19 6.82
N ARG A 91 -6.38 12.00 6.08
CA ARG A 91 -6.42 12.11 4.62
C ARG A 91 -4.99 12.03 4.09
N LEU A 92 -4.80 11.48 2.89
CA LEU A 92 -3.49 11.55 2.23
C LEU A 92 -3.11 13.00 1.94
N LYS A 93 -1.88 13.39 2.27
CA LYS A 93 -1.34 14.67 1.83
C LYS A 93 -1.30 14.72 0.31
N LYS A 94 -1.60 15.88 -0.28
CA LYS A 94 -1.55 16.09 -1.74
C LYS A 94 -0.10 16.24 -2.23
N MET A 95 0.63 15.13 -2.36
CA MET A 95 1.72 14.87 -3.32
C MET A 95 2.28 13.46 -3.02
N VAL A 96 2.59 12.59 -3.99
CA VAL A 96 3.65 12.74 -4.99
C VAL A 96 3.23 12.08 -6.32
N THR A 97 3.26 12.86 -7.40
CA THR A 97 3.27 12.38 -8.79
C THR A 97 4.49 11.48 -8.97
N PHE A 98 4.30 10.28 -9.52
CA PHE A 98 5.41 9.36 -9.83
C PHE A 98 6.49 10.07 -10.66
N ASP A 99 7.62 10.42 -10.04
CA ASP A 99 8.86 10.52 -10.81
C ASP A 99 9.29 9.09 -11.14
N ARG A 100 9.39 8.79 -12.44
CA ARG A 100 9.68 7.45 -12.99
C ARG A 100 11.07 6.92 -12.59
N THR A 101 11.89 7.74 -11.93
CA THR A 101 13.28 7.47 -11.56
C THR A 101 13.45 6.48 -10.40
N LEU A 102 12.46 6.32 -9.51
CA LEU A 102 12.53 5.34 -8.39
C LEU A 102 12.39 3.87 -8.83
N SER A 103 12.12 3.61 -10.12
CA SER A 103 12.07 2.25 -10.67
C SER A 103 13.44 1.69 -11.10
N GLN A 104 14.55 2.44 -10.98
CA GLN A 104 15.87 2.02 -11.49
C GLN A 104 16.90 1.57 -10.44
N SER A 105 16.62 1.58 -9.14
CA SER A 105 17.55 1.04 -8.15
C SER A 105 17.20 -0.40 -7.74
N ALA A 106 17.27 -1.34 -8.69
CA ALA A 106 17.55 -2.73 -8.36
C ALA A 106 19.07 -2.93 -8.44
N PRO A 107 19.72 -3.63 -7.48
CA PRO A 107 21.16 -3.85 -7.56
C PRO A 107 21.47 -4.68 -8.82
N ARG A 108 22.29 -4.13 -9.71
CA ARG A 108 22.96 -4.92 -10.76
C ARG A 108 23.72 -6.03 -10.06
N LYS A 109 23.27 -7.28 -10.18
CA LYS A 109 24.12 -8.45 -9.92
C LYS A 109 25.35 -8.29 -10.80
N ALA A 110 26.51 -8.13 -10.19
CA ALA A 110 27.78 -8.22 -10.87
C ALA A 110 27.94 -9.67 -11.35
N ALA A 111 27.73 -9.88 -12.65
CA ALA A 111 28.26 -11.04 -13.34
C ALA A 111 29.79 -10.88 -13.35
N ARG A 112 30.48 -11.63 -12.49
CA ARG A 112 31.89 -11.96 -12.70
C ARG A 112 31.94 -13.35 -13.32
N SER A 113 32.05 -13.37 -14.64
CA SER A 113 32.55 -14.49 -15.43
C SER A 113 34.00 -14.19 -15.80
N GLY A 114 34.89 -15.15 -15.56
CA GLY A 114 36.15 -15.31 -16.28
C GLY A 114 37.36 -14.55 -15.74
N GLN A 115 38.18 -15.23 -14.94
CA GLN A 115 39.35 -15.95 -15.46
C GLN A 115 39.62 -17.17 -14.59
#